data_AF-A0A512INE1-F1
#
_entry.id   AF-A0A512INE1-F1
#
_cell.length_a   1.000
_cell.length_b   1.000
_cell.length_c   1.000
_cell.angle_alpha   90.00
_cell.angle_beta   90.00
_cell.angle_gamma   90.00
#
_symmetry.space_group_name_H-M   'P 1'
#
loop_
_entity.id
_entity.type
_entity.pdbx_description
1 polymer ?
#
loop_
_entity_poly.entity_id
_entity_poly.type
_entity_poly.pdbx_seq_one_letter_code
_entity_poly.pdbx_strand_id
1 'polypeptide(L)'
;MPLPDWMTRLLDVGPETEPPDDRDFERDQAAVDAKLAPYRGIRYPAMPPDPRVIDTSRVLALRNRLLDPYAYRWRHVEAIDEIMDALFEPLIQSQGERYALGTNTIFLNARGESPSPRNRMPSNDFKKFHYITVRSLRLGDFLTSYEDAMRLLNNVLPDWGFTARVMTGGTEIRLERGETHRAWIGGAGIATLIVAAMLDLLAQSPQEAKPWRSV
;
A
#
# COMPACT_ATOMS: atom_id res chain seq x y z
N MET A 1 -12.63 32.38 37.73
CA MET A 1 -13.94 31.71 37.80
C MET A 1 -13.72 30.26 37.41
N PRO A 2 -14.06 29.28 38.26
CA PRO A 2 -14.02 27.87 37.87
C PRO A 2 -15.06 27.61 36.77
N LEU A 3 -14.70 26.75 35.80
CA LEU A 3 -15.61 26.38 34.72
C LEU A 3 -16.79 25.56 35.26
N PRO A 4 -17.99 25.68 34.68
CA PRO A 4 -19.14 24.87 35.06
C PRO A 4 -18.90 23.38 34.77
N ASP A 5 -19.34 22.49 35.67
CA ASP A 5 -19.13 21.02 35.59
C ASP A 5 -19.53 20.38 34.25
N TRP A 6 -20.54 20.93 33.58
CA TRP A 6 -21.01 20.42 32.29
C TRP A 6 -20.03 20.73 31.14
N MET A 7 -19.26 21.81 31.25
CA MET A 7 -18.20 22.18 30.30
C MET A 7 -16.95 21.32 30.51
N THR A 8 -16.68 20.92 31.77
CA THR A 8 -15.59 20.00 32.10
C THR A 8 -15.85 18.62 31.50
N ARG A 9 -17.08 18.11 31.56
CA ARG A 9 -17.48 16.82 30.95
C ARG A 9 -17.49 16.82 29.42
N LEU A 10 -17.63 17.99 28.79
CA LEU A 10 -17.58 18.15 27.33
C LEU A 10 -16.14 18.19 26.79
N LEU A 11 -15.18 18.59 27.63
CA LEU A 11 -13.74 18.51 27.34
C LEU A 11 -13.16 17.13 27.64
N ASP A 12 -13.90 16.29 28.37
CA ASP A 12 -13.57 14.93 28.80
C ASP A 12 -14.08 13.86 27.79
N VAL A 13 -14.13 14.21 26.50
CA VAL A 13 -14.52 13.28 25.42
C VAL A 13 -13.34 13.06 24.48
N GLY A 14 -12.41 12.24 24.94
CA GLY A 14 -11.88 11.15 24.14
C GLY A 14 -11.88 9.93 25.04
N PRO A 15 -12.18 8.71 24.56
CA PRO A 15 -11.69 7.55 25.28
C PRO A 15 -10.17 7.78 25.39
N GLU A 16 -9.63 7.77 26.60
CA GLU A 16 -8.24 7.45 26.78
C GLU A 16 -8.06 6.11 26.04
N THR A 17 -7.54 6.15 24.82
CA THR A 17 -6.88 4.98 24.26
C THR A 17 -5.86 4.63 25.31
N GLU A 18 -6.15 3.55 26.06
CA GLU A 18 -5.18 2.98 26.99
C GLU A 18 -3.85 2.95 26.23
N PRO A 19 -2.77 3.52 26.82
CA PRO A 19 -1.47 3.41 26.18
C PRO A 19 -1.26 1.93 25.85
N PRO A 20 -0.80 1.60 24.62
CA PRO A 20 -0.61 0.22 24.22
C PRO A 20 0.06 -0.55 25.35
N ASP A 21 -0.51 -1.68 25.78
CA ASP A 21 0.14 -2.56 26.76
C ASP A 21 1.58 -2.78 26.26
N ASP A 22 2.58 -2.56 27.10
CA ASP A 22 3.99 -2.69 26.71
C ASP A 22 4.25 -4.04 26.01
N ARG A 23 3.46 -5.07 26.35
CA ARG A 23 3.50 -6.40 25.71
C ARG A 23 3.04 -6.42 24.25
N ASP A 24 2.07 -5.59 23.88
CA ASP A 24 1.62 -5.47 22.48
C ASP A 24 2.67 -4.75 21.63
N PHE A 25 3.32 -3.71 22.18
CA PHE A 25 4.45 -3.05 21.52
C PHE A 25 5.64 -4.00 21.33
N GLU A 26 6.01 -4.77 22.36
CA GLU A 26 7.07 -5.78 22.27
C GLU A 26 6.77 -6.85 21.22
N ARG A 27 5.52 -7.34 21.17
CA ARG A 27 5.09 -8.33 20.16
C ARG A 27 5.19 -7.77 18.75
N ASP A 28 4.71 -6.56 18.53
CA ASP A 28 4.74 -5.91 17.22
C ASP A 28 6.18 -5.62 16.77
N GLN A 29 7.02 -5.16 17.69
CA GLN A 29 8.44 -4.95 17.43
C GLN A 29 9.15 -6.27 17.10
N ALA A 30 8.84 -7.37 17.79
CA ALA A 30 9.39 -8.69 17.50
C ALA A 30 8.97 -9.19 16.10
N ALA A 31 7.72 -8.94 15.67
CA ALA A 31 7.25 -9.29 14.33
C ALA A 31 7.97 -8.47 13.24
N VAL A 32 8.17 -7.17 13.47
CA VAL A 32 8.95 -6.29 12.59
C VAL A 32 10.39 -6.76 12.48
N ASP A 33 11.04 -7.03 13.62
CA ASP A 33 12.42 -7.51 13.66
C ASP A 33 12.59 -8.86 12.96
N ALA A 34 11.64 -9.79 13.15
CA ALA A 34 11.64 -11.08 12.45
C ALA A 34 11.56 -10.90 10.92
N LYS A 35 10.71 -9.99 10.43
CA LYS A 35 10.58 -9.72 8.98
C LYS A 35 11.79 -8.99 8.40
N LEU A 36 12.47 -8.17 9.20
CA LEU A 36 13.69 -7.46 8.81
C LEU A 36 14.98 -8.26 9.00
N ALA A 37 14.96 -9.33 9.80
CA ALA A 37 16.14 -10.13 10.14
C ALA A 37 16.98 -10.54 8.93
N PRO A 38 16.40 -11.00 7.79
CA PRO A 38 17.18 -11.37 6.61
C PRO A 38 17.93 -10.22 5.93
N TYR A 39 17.51 -8.97 6.19
CA TYR A 39 18.00 -7.78 5.50
C TYR A 39 18.83 -6.86 6.39
N ARG A 40 18.92 -7.15 7.69
CA ARG A 40 19.55 -6.30 8.69
C ARG A 40 21.03 -6.09 8.36
N GLY A 41 21.44 -4.83 8.31
CA GLY A 41 22.84 -4.44 8.04
C GLY A 41 23.28 -4.58 6.58
N ILE A 42 22.44 -5.08 5.68
CA ILE A 42 22.78 -5.23 4.25
C ILE A 42 22.54 -3.90 3.53
N ARG A 43 23.53 -3.48 2.73
CA ARG A 43 23.48 -2.29 1.89
C ARG A 43 23.67 -2.70 0.44
N TYR A 44 22.67 -2.44 -0.37
CA TYR A 44 22.67 -2.82 -1.78
C TYR A 44 23.15 -1.66 -2.64
N PRO A 45 24.14 -1.85 -3.53
CA PRO A 45 24.59 -0.80 -4.45
C PRO A 45 23.58 -0.51 -5.57
N ALA A 46 22.67 -1.45 -5.84
CA ALA A 46 21.55 -1.31 -6.76
C ALA A 46 20.23 -1.62 -6.03
N MET A 47 19.09 -1.42 -6.69
CA MET A 47 17.79 -1.79 -6.12
C MET A 47 17.76 -3.30 -5.81
N PRO A 48 17.49 -3.73 -4.57
CA PRO A 48 17.39 -5.15 -4.24
C PRO A 48 16.18 -5.79 -4.93
N PRO A 49 16.18 -7.11 -5.16
CA PRO A 49 14.99 -7.82 -5.62
C PRO A 49 13.87 -7.72 -4.58
N ASP A 50 12.63 -7.48 -5.04
CA ASP A 50 11.45 -7.48 -4.15
C ASP A 50 11.08 -8.94 -3.83
N PRO A 51 11.08 -9.36 -2.55
CA PRO A 51 10.74 -10.72 -2.15
C PRO A 51 9.24 -11.03 -2.26
N ARG A 52 8.38 -10.01 -2.39
CA ARG A 52 6.92 -10.17 -2.36
C ARG A 52 6.42 -10.69 -3.70
N VAL A 53 5.77 -11.85 -3.66
CA VAL A 53 5.26 -12.53 -4.85
C VAL A 53 3.76 -12.35 -4.90
N ILE A 54 3.24 -11.89 -6.05
CA ILE A 54 1.80 -11.80 -6.24
C ILE A 54 1.25 -13.20 -6.52
N ASP A 55 0.39 -13.69 -5.64
CA ASP A 55 -0.41 -14.87 -5.88
C ASP A 55 -1.49 -14.56 -6.93
N THR A 56 -1.25 -15.01 -8.15
CA THR A 56 -2.12 -14.79 -9.32
C THR A 56 -3.50 -15.42 -9.14
N SER A 57 -3.59 -16.55 -8.45
CA SER A 57 -4.87 -17.23 -8.20
C SER A 57 -5.70 -16.46 -7.18
N ARG A 58 -5.07 -15.98 -6.10
CA ARG A 58 -5.72 -15.14 -5.09
C ARG A 58 -6.22 -13.83 -5.69
N VAL A 59 -5.38 -13.16 -6.48
CA VAL A 59 -5.74 -11.89 -7.13
C VAL A 59 -6.87 -12.07 -8.15
N LEU A 60 -6.88 -13.16 -8.92
CA LEU A 60 -7.97 -13.48 -9.84
C LEU A 60 -9.30 -13.73 -9.08
N ALA A 61 -9.24 -14.46 -7.97
CA ALA A 61 -10.42 -14.70 -7.12
C ALA A 61 -10.98 -13.39 -6.55
N LEU A 62 -10.13 -12.49 -6.07
CA LEU A 62 -10.52 -11.16 -5.59
C LEU A 62 -11.16 -10.33 -6.70
N ARG A 63 -10.57 -10.33 -7.89
CA ARG A 63 -11.13 -9.67 -9.08
C ARG A 63 -12.53 -10.17 -9.39
N ASN A 64 -12.74 -11.48 -9.43
CA ASN A 64 -14.05 -12.06 -9.73
C ASN A 64 -15.09 -11.72 -8.66
N ARG A 65 -14.69 -11.76 -7.39
CA ARG A 65 -15.57 -11.40 -6.26
C ARG A 65 -15.92 -9.92 -6.23
N LEU A 66 -15.00 -9.03 -6.62
CA LEU A 66 -15.28 -7.57 -6.73
C LEU A 66 -16.34 -7.26 -7.77
N LEU A 67 -16.35 -8.01 -8.87
CA LEU A 67 -17.31 -7.85 -9.97
C LEU A 67 -18.61 -8.61 -9.75
N ASP A 68 -18.70 -9.45 -8.71
CA ASP A 68 -19.94 -10.13 -8.33
C ASP A 68 -20.96 -9.11 -7.77
N PRO A 69 -22.14 -8.96 -8.39
CA PRO A 69 -23.19 -8.07 -7.90
C PRO A 69 -23.62 -8.35 -6.46
N TYR A 70 -23.52 -9.61 -6.01
CA TYR A 70 -24.03 -10.07 -4.72
C TYR A 70 -23.01 -9.94 -3.57
N ALA A 71 -21.76 -9.58 -3.86
CA ALA A 71 -20.69 -9.45 -2.87
C ALA A 71 -20.68 -8.09 -2.13
N TYR A 72 -21.83 -7.40 -2.00
CA TYR A 72 -21.90 -6.04 -1.46
C TYR A 72 -21.34 -5.92 -0.02
N ARG A 73 -21.74 -6.81 0.91
CA ARG A 73 -21.24 -6.75 2.30
C ARG A 73 -19.73 -6.91 2.35
N TRP A 74 -19.19 -7.88 1.62
CA TRP A 74 -17.76 -8.12 1.53
C TRP A 74 -17.01 -6.90 0.98
N ARG A 75 -17.51 -6.29 -0.10
CA ARG A 75 -16.93 -5.07 -0.69
C ARG A 75 -16.82 -3.92 0.31
N HIS A 76 -17.77 -3.79 1.22
CA HIS A 76 -17.80 -2.70 2.19
C HIS A 76 -16.97 -2.95 3.46
N VAL A 77 -16.69 -4.20 3.82
CA VAL A 77 -16.12 -4.53 5.14
C VAL A 77 -14.74 -5.19 5.04
N GLU A 78 -14.52 -6.06 4.06
CA GLU A 78 -13.39 -6.99 4.05
C GLU A 78 -12.51 -6.82 2.80
N ALA A 79 -13.07 -6.36 1.68
CA ALA A 79 -12.38 -6.36 0.40
C ALA A 79 -11.10 -5.52 0.38
N ILE A 80 -11.11 -4.34 1.01
CA ILE A 80 -9.92 -3.48 1.10
C ILE A 80 -8.77 -4.24 1.78
N ASP A 81 -9.05 -4.87 2.90
CA ASP A 81 -8.08 -5.62 3.69
C ASP A 81 -7.53 -6.82 2.92
N GLU A 82 -8.39 -7.62 2.30
CA GLU A 82 -7.97 -8.79 1.52
C GLU A 82 -7.13 -8.40 0.29
N ILE A 83 -7.44 -7.29 -0.37
CA ILE A 83 -6.69 -6.77 -1.52
C ILE A 83 -5.32 -6.26 -1.07
N MET A 84 -5.26 -5.53 0.05
CA MET A 84 -4.00 -5.06 0.60
C MET A 84 -3.09 -6.22 1.00
N ASP A 85 -3.66 -7.27 1.57
CA ASP A 85 -2.93 -8.50 1.91
C ASP A 85 -2.33 -9.16 0.67
N ALA A 86 -3.11 -9.27 -0.41
CA ALA A 86 -2.67 -9.88 -1.66
C ALA A 86 -1.60 -9.06 -2.40
N LEU A 87 -1.61 -7.73 -2.27
CA LEU A 87 -0.71 -6.85 -3.03
C LEU A 87 0.59 -6.50 -2.31
N PHE A 88 0.54 -6.35 -0.98
CA PHE A 88 1.63 -5.77 -0.19
C PHE A 88 2.21 -6.71 0.87
N GLU A 89 1.56 -7.85 1.15
CA GLU A 89 1.92 -8.79 2.23
C GLU A 89 2.23 -8.04 3.56
N PRO A 90 1.26 -7.33 4.14
CA PRO A 90 1.48 -6.53 5.34
C PRO A 90 1.73 -7.40 6.57
N LEU A 91 2.46 -6.85 7.52
CA LEU A 91 2.38 -7.19 8.94
C LEU A 91 1.25 -6.37 9.54
N ILE A 92 0.34 -7.03 10.24
CA ILE A 92 -0.74 -6.37 10.99
C ILE A 92 -0.28 -6.27 12.44
N GLN A 93 -0.21 -5.06 12.97
CA GLN A 93 0.11 -4.79 14.36
C GLN A 93 -1.09 -5.00 15.28
N SER A 94 -0.82 -5.10 16.58
CA SER A 94 -1.82 -5.23 17.66
C SER A 94 -2.97 -4.22 17.55
N GLN A 95 -2.65 -2.98 17.19
CA GLN A 95 -3.59 -1.87 17.07
C GLN A 95 -4.23 -1.76 15.67
N GLY A 96 -4.00 -2.73 14.79
CA GLY A 96 -4.56 -2.76 13.44
C GLY A 96 -3.77 -1.97 12.39
N GLU A 97 -2.68 -1.30 12.78
CA GLU A 97 -1.77 -0.68 11.82
C GLU A 97 -1.12 -1.72 10.92
N ARG A 98 -0.95 -1.37 9.64
CA ARG A 98 -0.37 -2.27 8.63
C ARG A 98 0.99 -1.77 8.20
N TYR A 99 1.99 -2.66 8.19
CA TYR A 99 3.35 -2.36 7.75
C TYR A 99 3.78 -3.31 6.64
N ALA A 100 4.42 -2.81 5.60
CA ALA A 100 5.04 -3.67 4.59
C ALA A 100 6.54 -3.39 4.49
N LEU A 101 7.25 -4.36 3.93
CA LEU A 101 8.64 -4.13 3.54
C LEU A 101 8.68 -3.10 2.40
N GLY A 102 9.68 -2.24 2.46
CA GLY A 102 9.96 -1.21 1.47
C GLY A 102 11.46 -0.94 1.38
N THR A 103 11.88 -0.32 0.29
CA THR A 103 13.27 0.14 0.13
C THR A 103 13.39 1.60 0.44
N ASN A 104 14.44 1.99 1.14
CA ASN A 104 14.86 3.37 1.23
C ASN A 104 16.31 3.54 0.75
N THR A 105 16.72 4.78 0.56
CA THR A 105 18.04 5.13 0.03
C THR A 105 18.87 5.82 1.10
N ILE A 106 20.15 5.49 1.16
CA ILE A 106 21.15 6.19 1.98
C ILE A 106 22.35 6.54 1.10
N PHE A 107 22.99 7.68 1.37
CA PHE A 107 24.21 8.10 0.70
C PHE A 107 25.36 8.03 1.68
N LEU A 108 26.46 7.36 1.32
CA LEU A 108 27.58 7.11 2.22
C LEU A 108 28.91 7.44 1.55
N ASN A 109 29.83 8.08 2.29
CA ASN A 109 31.20 8.29 1.84
C ASN A 109 32.08 7.03 2.04
N ALA A 110 33.37 7.11 1.69
CA ALA A 110 34.32 6.00 1.88
C ALA A 110 34.51 5.56 3.34
N ARG A 111 34.16 6.41 4.31
CA ARG A 111 34.19 6.10 5.75
C ARG A 111 32.87 5.54 6.28
N GLY A 112 31.85 5.42 5.42
CA GLY A 112 30.52 4.95 5.80
C GLY A 112 29.66 6.01 6.49
N GLU A 113 29.97 7.29 6.34
CA GLU A 113 29.26 8.41 6.94
C GLU A 113 28.25 9.00 5.96
N SER A 114 27.09 9.41 6.47
CA SER A 114 26.06 10.11 5.69
C SER A 114 26.40 11.58 5.46
N PRO A 115 25.92 12.21 4.38
CA PRO A 115 26.10 13.65 4.18
C PRO A 115 25.45 14.42 5.33
N SER A 116 26.04 15.56 5.69
CA SER A 116 25.44 16.45 6.70
C SER A 116 24.03 16.84 6.24
N PRO A 117 23.01 16.78 7.14
CA PRO A 117 21.63 17.17 6.80
C PRO A 117 21.49 18.61 6.27
N ARG A 118 22.49 19.46 6.52
CA ARG A 118 22.54 20.86 6.08
C ARG A 118 22.98 21.01 4.61
N ASN A 119 23.61 20.00 4.02
CA ASN A 119 24.02 20.01 2.61
C ASN A 119 22.96 19.31 1.76
N ARG A 120 22.23 20.09 0.94
CA ARG A 120 21.17 19.58 0.07
C ARG A 120 21.66 18.72 -1.09
N MET A 121 22.92 18.84 -1.48
CA MET A 121 23.55 18.01 -2.51
C MET A 121 24.74 17.26 -1.92
N PRO A 122 24.75 15.92 -1.97
CA PRO A 122 25.96 15.16 -1.64
C PRO A 122 27.07 15.57 -2.61
N SER A 123 28.28 15.81 -2.11
CA SER A 123 29.46 15.92 -2.97
C SER A 123 29.66 14.61 -3.77
N ASN A 124 30.49 14.64 -4.81
CA ASN A 124 30.84 13.45 -5.59
C ASN A 124 31.45 12.30 -4.75
N ASP A 125 31.76 12.55 -3.48
CA ASP A 125 32.35 11.58 -2.55
C ASP A 125 31.33 10.59 -1.98
N PHE A 126 30.03 10.83 -2.13
CA PHE A 126 28.98 9.98 -1.57
C PHE A 126 28.41 9.02 -2.62
N LYS A 127 28.40 7.73 -2.26
CA LYS A 127 27.79 6.66 -3.06
C LYS A 127 26.39 6.36 -2.55
N LYS A 128 25.47 6.16 -3.49
CA LYS A 128 24.08 5.77 -3.22
C LYS A 128 24.02 4.27 -2.88
N PHE A 129 23.32 3.95 -1.80
CA PHE A 129 22.98 2.59 -1.40
C PHE A 129 21.49 2.48 -1.11
N HIS A 130 20.95 1.29 -1.30
CA HIS A 130 19.59 0.92 -0.96
C HIS A 130 19.61 0.01 0.27
N TYR A 131 18.62 0.16 1.14
CA TYR A 131 18.40 -0.73 2.28
C TYR A 131 16.91 -1.02 2.43
N ILE A 132 16.61 -2.17 3.02
CA ILE A 132 15.24 -2.63 3.23
C ILE A 132 14.81 -2.22 4.64
N THR A 133 13.59 -1.71 4.74
CA THR A 133 12.96 -1.23 5.97
C THR A 133 11.48 -1.60 5.95
N VAL A 134 10.79 -1.47 7.09
CA VAL A 134 9.33 -1.45 7.10
C VAL A 134 8.80 -0.04 6.84
N ARG A 135 7.61 0.06 6.27
CA ARG A 135 6.85 1.28 6.04
C ARG A 135 5.39 1.05 6.43
N SER A 136 4.79 2.03 7.09
CA SER A 136 3.35 2.04 7.34
C SER A 136 2.60 2.12 5.99
N LEU A 137 1.55 1.31 5.86
CA LEU A 137 0.62 1.35 4.76
C LEU A 137 -0.62 2.14 5.18
N ARG A 138 -0.93 3.19 4.44
CA ARG A 138 -2.16 3.96 4.69
C ARG A 138 -3.30 3.37 3.88
N LEU A 139 -4.20 2.68 4.56
CA LEU A 139 -5.47 2.23 3.98
C LEU A 139 -6.26 3.47 3.53
N GLY A 140 -6.52 3.56 2.22
CA GLY A 140 -7.48 4.51 1.66
C GLY A 140 -8.71 3.75 1.15
N ASP A 141 -9.80 4.48 0.92
CA ASP A 141 -11.07 3.89 0.51
C ASP A 141 -11.11 3.64 -1.01
N PHE A 142 -10.11 2.94 -1.54
CA PHE A 142 -9.90 2.81 -2.99
C PHE A 142 -10.99 2.07 -3.77
N LEU A 143 -11.98 1.48 -3.10
CA LEU A 143 -13.14 0.87 -3.75
C LEU A 143 -14.27 1.88 -4.01
N THR A 144 -14.30 3.00 -3.29
CA THR A 144 -15.34 4.04 -3.36
C THR A 144 -14.78 5.41 -3.74
N SER A 145 -13.53 5.71 -3.36
CA SER A 145 -12.79 6.94 -3.69
C SER A 145 -11.99 6.76 -4.98
N TYR A 146 -12.29 7.60 -5.97
CA TYR A 146 -11.54 7.64 -7.24
C TYR A 146 -10.07 8.02 -7.03
N GLU A 147 -9.81 8.99 -6.15
CA GLU A 147 -8.44 9.47 -5.88
C GLU A 147 -7.59 8.37 -5.25
N ASP A 148 -8.16 7.61 -4.30
CA ASP A 148 -7.46 6.48 -3.68
C ASP A 148 -7.29 5.32 -4.64
N ALA A 149 -8.27 5.04 -5.51
CA ALA A 149 -8.14 4.04 -6.58
C ALA A 149 -6.99 4.40 -7.54
N MET A 150 -6.88 5.67 -7.91
CA MET A 150 -5.78 6.18 -8.74
C MET A 150 -4.43 6.13 -8.04
N ARG A 151 -4.39 6.50 -6.76
CA ARG A 151 -3.18 6.39 -5.93
C ARG A 151 -2.71 4.94 -5.87
N LEU A 152 -3.63 3.99 -5.64
CA LEU A 152 -3.32 2.57 -5.65
C LEU A 152 -2.81 2.10 -7.02
N LEU A 153 -3.50 2.45 -8.11
CA LEU A 153 -3.09 2.11 -9.48
C LEU A 153 -1.66 2.60 -9.76
N ASN A 154 -1.37 3.88 -9.53
CA ASN A 154 -0.05 4.47 -9.80
C ASN A 154 1.07 3.86 -8.93
N ASN A 155 0.72 3.38 -7.74
CA ASN A 155 1.65 2.79 -6.80
C ASN A 155 1.99 1.33 -7.12
N VAL A 156 1.05 0.60 -7.72
CA VAL A 156 1.20 -0.82 -8.07
C VAL A 156 1.60 -0.99 -9.54
N LEU A 157 1.04 -0.19 -10.45
CA LEU A 157 1.21 -0.22 -11.90
C LEU A 157 1.51 1.19 -12.47
N PRO A 158 2.67 1.79 -12.17
CA PRO A 158 2.97 3.19 -12.51
C PRO A 158 2.93 3.51 -14.01
N ASP A 159 3.17 2.52 -14.86
CA ASP A 159 3.22 2.70 -16.32
C ASP A 159 1.86 2.44 -17.00
N TRP A 160 0.82 2.12 -16.22
CA TRP A 160 -0.50 1.82 -16.73
C TRP A 160 -1.50 2.94 -16.42
N GLY A 161 -2.25 3.34 -17.44
CA GLY A 161 -3.43 4.20 -17.31
C GLY A 161 -4.70 3.41 -17.56
N PHE A 162 -5.83 4.11 -17.62
CA PHE A 162 -7.11 3.53 -18.01
C PHE A 162 -7.91 4.50 -18.88
N THR A 163 -8.78 3.93 -19.72
CA THR A 163 -9.84 4.67 -20.39
C THR A 163 -11.17 4.21 -19.82
N ALA A 164 -12.08 5.14 -19.54
CA ALA A 164 -13.45 4.86 -19.13
C ALA A 164 -14.46 5.27 -20.19
N ARG A 165 -15.52 4.48 -20.32
CA ARG A 165 -16.72 4.79 -21.10
C ARG A 165 -17.90 4.83 -20.14
N VAL A 166 -18.60 5.97 -20.14
CA VAL A 166 -19.83 6.14 -19.37
C VAL A 166 -20.98 6.10 -20.35
N MET A 167 -21.84 5.10 -20.20
CA MET A 167 -23.04 4.89 -21.01
C MET A 167 -24.27 4.96 -20.12
N THR A 168 -25.45 5.15 -20.71
CA THR A 168 -26.73 5.25 -20.00
C THR A 168 -27.04 4.00 -19.16
N GLY A 169 -26.43 2.85 -19.48
CA GLY A 169 -26.59 1.58 -18.76
C GLY A 169 -25.42 1.18 -17.85
N GLY A 170 -24.37 2.00 -17.72
CA GLY A 170 -23.25 1.69 -16.84
C GLY A 170 -21.91 2.30 -17.25
N THR A 171 -20.90 2.02 -16.44
CA THR A 171 -19.51 2.41 -16.67
C THR A 171 -18.70 1.17 -17.04
N GLU A 172 -17.86 1.31 -18.05
CA GLU A 172 -16.84 0.34 -18.41
C GLU A 172 -15.46 0.99 -18.40
N ILE A 173 -14.43 0.24 -18.04
CA ILE A 173 -13.05 0.68 -18.15
C ILE A 173 -12.19 -0.36 -18.85
N ARG A 174 -11.04 0.06 -19.37
CA ARG A 174 -9.93 -0.84 -19.73
C ARG A 174 -8.60 -0.22 -19.33
N LEU A 175 -7.63 -1.05 -18.94
CA LEU A 175 -6.26 -0.61 -18.73
C LEU A 175 -5.51 -0.47 -20.04
N GLU A 176 -4.63 0.52 -20.12
CA GLU A 176 -3.86 0.85 -21.32
C GLU A 176 -2.43 1.29 -20.98
N ARG A 177 -1.48 0.92 -21.85
CA ARG A 177 -0.09 1.39 -21.82
C ARG A 177 0.44 1.48 -23.25
N GLY A 178 0.66 2.69 -23.75
CA GLY A 178 1.03 2.91 -25.15
C GLY A 178 -0.02 2.31 -26.09
N GLU A 179 0.40 1.39 -26.97
CA GLU A 179 -0.49 0.66 -27.90
C GLU A 179 -1.11 -0.60 -27.29
N THR A 180 -0.74 -0.96 -26.05
CA THR A 180 -1.29 -2.13 -25.38
C THR A 180 -2.61 -1.77 -24.71
N HIS A 181 -3.67 -2.53 -25.03
CA HIS A 181 -5.00 -2.35 -24.45
C HIS A 181 -5.50 -3.65 -23.85
N ARG A 182 -6.03 -3.60 -22.63
CA ARG A 182 -6.74 -4.72 -22.00
C ARG A 182 -8.20 -4.76 -22.41
N ALA A 183 -8.88 -5.86 -22.06
CA ALA A 183 -10.31 -6.02 -22.28
C ALA A 183 -11.11 -4.98 -21.47
N TRP A 184 -12.29 -4.62 -21.98
CA TRP A 184 -13.25 -3.81 -21.24
C TRP A 184 -13.85 -4.62 -20.10
N ILE A 185 -13.95 -3.98 -18.93
CA ILE A 185 -14.67 -4.51 -17.77
C ILE A 185 -15.70 -3.50 -17.30
N GLY A 186 -16.87 -3.97 -16.85
CA GLY A 186 -17.96 -3.12 -16.39
C GLY A 186 -18.73 -3.74 -15.22
N GLY A 187 -19.79 -3.06 -14.79
CA GLY A 187 -20.73 -3.58 -13.78
C GLY A 187 -20.50 -3.10 -12.34
N ALA A 188 -19.64 -2.10 -12.12
CA ALA A 188 -19.41 -1.50 -10.80
C ALA A 188 -19.10 0.01 -10.91
N GLY A 189 -18.94 0.67 -9.75
CA GLY A 189 -18.44 2.05 -9.70
C GLY A 189 -17.02 2.17 -10.23
N ILE A 190 -16.66 3.34 -10.75
CA ILE A 190 -15.36 3.56 -11.44
C ILE A 190 -14.14 3.19 -10.58
N ALA A 191 -14.15 3.52 -9.29
CA ALA A 191 -13.07 3.17 -8.36
C ALA A 191 -12.89 1.65 -8.23
N THR A 192 -13.99 0.92 -8.00
CA THR A 192 -13.99 -0.55 -7.98
C THR A 192 -13.51 -1.14 -9.30
N LEU A 193 -13.93 -0.58 -10.44
CA LEU A 193 -13.49 -1.04 -11.75
C LEU A 193 -11.98 -0.85 -11.93
N ILE A 194 -11.40 0.28 -11.53
CA ILE A 194 -9.95 0.53 -11.60
C ILE A 194 -9.19 -0.59 -10.88
N VAL A 195 -9.63 -0.91 -9.66
CA VAL A 195 -9.01 -1.97 -8.85
C VAL A 195 -9.22 -3.34 -9.50
N ALA A 196 -10.42 -3.65 -9.98
CA ALA A 196 -10.70 -4.91 -10.65
C ALA A 196 -9.83 -5.11 -11.92
N ALA A 197 -9.61 -4.06 -12.72
CA ALA A 197 -8.76 -4.14 -13.90
C ALA A 197 -7.29 -4.31 -13.55
N MET A 198 -6.83 -3.64 -12.49
CA MET A 198 -5.48 -3.83 -11.94
C MET A 198 -5.28 -5.28 -11.50
N LEU A 199 -6.21 -5.85 -10.73
CA LEU A 199 -6.14 -7.25 -10.32
C LEU A 199 -6.18 -8.21 -11.52
N ASP A 200 -7.02 -7.94 -12.52
CA ASP A 200 -7.08 -8.73 -13.76
C ASP A 200 -5.73 -8.75 -14.50
N LEU A 201 -5.07 -7.60 -14.59
CA LEU A 201 -3.73 -7.50 -15.18
C LEU A 201 -2.71 -8.32 -14.39
N LEU A 202 -2.70 -8.17 -13.07
CA LEU A 202 -1.76 -8.82 -12.17
C LEU A 202 -1.94 -10.34 -12.10
N ALA A 203 -3.16 -10.84 -12.27
CA ALA A 203 -3.42 -12.27 -12.38
C ALA A 203 -2.77 -12.89 -13.63
N GLN A 204 -2.72 -12.14 -14.74
CA GLN A 204 -2.13 -12.60 -16.00
C GLN A 204 -0.63 -12.29 -16.10
N SER A 205 -0.18 -11.22 -15.46
CA SER A 205 1.15 -10.65 -15.63
C SER A 205 1.65 -10.03 -14.31
N PRO A 206 1.91 -10.84 -13.27
CA PRO A 206 2.30 -10.34 -11.95
C PRO A 206 3.62 -9.53 -11.97
N GLN A 207 4.49 -9.78 -12.95
CA GLN A 207 5.72 -9.04 -13.17
C GLN A 207 5.52 -7.57 -13.58
N GLU A 208 4.31 -7.18 -14.00
CA GLU A 208 3.98 -5.77 -14.28
C GLU A 208 3.88 -4.94 -13.00
N ALA A 209 3.72 -5.60 -11.85
CA ALA A 209 3.70 -4.92 -10.57
C ALA A 209 5.06 -4.27 -10.28
N LYS A 210 5.04 -2.98 -9.94
CA LYS A 210 6.21 -2.23 -9.50
C LYS A 210 6.94 -3.00 -8.38
N PRO A 211 8.26 -3.15 -8.41
CA PRO A 211 9.01 -3.64 -7.25
C PRO A 211 8.94 -2.64 -6.11
N TRP A 212 8.93 -3.11 -4.87
CA TRP A 212 8.90 -2.27 -3.68
C TRP A 212 7.68 -1.32 -3.63
N ARG A 213 6.52 -1.81 -4.13
CA ARG A 213 5.18 -1.22 -3.98
C ARG A 213 4.94 -0.67 -2.59
N SER A 214 4.37 0.52 -2.53
CA SER A 214 3.96 1.24 -1.32
C SER A 214 2.65 1.98 -1.59
N VAL A 215 1.84 2.26 -0.59
CA VAL A 215 0.56 2.98 -0.75
C VAL A 215 0.47 4.23 0.12
#